data_AF-A0A2V7S412-F1
#
_entry.id   AF-A0A2V7S412-F1
#
_cell.length_a   1.000
_cell.length_b   1.000
_cell.length_c   1.000
_cell.angle_alpha   90.00
_cell.angle_beta   90.00
_cell.angle_gamma   90.00
#
_symmetry.space_group_name_H-M   'P 1'
#
loop_
_entity.id
_entity.type
_entity.pdbx_description
1 polymer ?
#
loop_
_entity_poly.entity_id
_entity_poly.type
_entity_poly.pdbx_seq_one_letter_code
_entity_poly.pdbx_strand_id
1 'polypeptide(L)'
;HRGLLLEDKGLSLALHYRRAPRLGGYAHRLVRALLSRLGARYRIQTGKRVVEMKPAGRDKGIAVLEFMHERPFRGRTPIFLGDDITDEYGFTTVNRLHGHSVKVGRGRTVARWRLRDVRAVRAWLAQGMVKTAQ
;
A
#
# COMPACT_ATOMS: atom_id res chain seq x y z
N HIS A 1 -19.34 9.38 -19.28
CA HIS A 1 -19.22 10.86 -19.23
C HIS A 1 -17.79 11.27 -19.57
N ARG A 2 -17.56 12.23 -20.50
CA ARG A 2 -16.22 12.60 -21.04
C ARG A 2 -15.18 13.13 -20.04
N GLY A 3 -15.60 13.41 -18.80
CA GLY A 3 -14.75 13.96 -17.72
C GLY A 3 -14.42 12.97 -16.59
N LEU A 4 -14.95 11.74 -16.68
CA LEU A 4 -14.57 10.63 -15.80
C LEU A 4 -13.61 9.72 -16.55
N LEU A 5 -12.60 9.22 -15.87
CA LEU A 5 -11.65 8.25 -16.40
C LEU A 5 -11.69 7.01 -15.52
N LEU A 6 -12.01 5.86 -16.11
CA LEU A 6 -11.84 4.57 -15.47
C LEU A 6 -10.45 4.04 -15.81
N GLU A 7 -9.67 3.74 -14.78
CA GLU A 7 -8.36 3.11 -14.87
C GLU A 7 -8.47 1.68 -14.35
N ASP A 8 -8.07 0.72 -15.18
CA ASP A 8 -7.94 -0.68 -14.79
C ASP A 8 -6.48 -0.97 -14.41
N LYS A 9 -6.28 -1.43 -13.18
CA LYS A 9 -4.98 -1.79 -12.60
C LYS A 9 -4.84 -3.31 -12.43
N GLY A 10 -5.66 -4.09 -13.11
CA GLY A 10 -5.78 -5.54 -13.01
C GLY A 10 -6.56 -5.96 -11.76
N LEU A 11 -5.93 -5.83 -10.59
CA LEU A 11 -6.57 -6.21 -9.33
C LEU A 11 -7.46 -5.10 -8.74
N SER A 12 -7.52 -3.91 -9.34
CA SER A 12 -8.35 -2.83 -8.83
C SER A 12 -8.81 -1.92 -9.96
N LEU A 13 -9.94 -1.24 -9.73
CA LEU A 13 -10.51 -0.28 -10.65
C LEU A 13 -10.55 1.10 -9.98
N ALA A 14 -9.96 2.10 -10.61
CA ALA A 14 -9.95 3.47 -10.11
C ALA A 14 -10.76 4.40 -11.01
N LEU A 15 -11.78 5.04 -10.44
CA LEU A 15 -12.59 6.04 -11.12
C LEU A 15 -12.11 7.45 -10.75
N HIS A 16 -11.39 8.07 -11.69
CA HIS A 16 -10.90 9.43 -11.58
C HIS A 16 -11.96 10.44 -12.03
N TYR A 17 -12.17 11.48 -11.21
CA TYR A 17 -13.07 12.59 -11.49
C TYR A 17 -12.35 13.94 -11.47
N ARG A 18 -11.02 13.93 -11.67
CA ARG A 18 -10.20 15.14 -11.65
C ARG A 18 -10.63 16.19 -12.68
N ARG A 19 -11.04 15.76 -13.87
CA ARG A 19 -11.51 16.61 -14.96
C ARG A 19 -12.99 16.99 -14.84
N ALA A 20 -13.71 16.41 -13.89
CA ALA A 20 -15.08 16.77 -13.58
C ALA A 20 -15.36 16.69 -12.06
N PRO A 21 -14.76 17.59 -11.24
CA PRO A 21 -14.88 17.51 -9.77
C PRO A 21 -16.33 17.50 -9.26
N ARG A 22 -17.23 18.21 -9.96
CA ARG A 22 -18.69 18.23 -9.70
C ARG A 22 -19.34 16.84 -9.71
N LEU A 23 -18.74 15.87 -10.41
CA LEU A 23 -19.22 14.50 -10.48
C LEU A 23 -18.68 13.61 -9.35
N GLY A 24 -17.92 14.14 -8.39
CA GLY A 24 -17.36 13.36 -7.28
C GLY A 24 -18.44 12.60 -6.51
N GLY A 25 -19.54 13.26 -6.13
CA GLY A 25 -20.66 12.60 -5.45
C GLY A 25 -21.28 11.46 -6.28
N TYR A 26 -21.40 11.64 -7.59
CA TYR A 26 -21.86 10.61 -8.51
C TYR A 26 -20.88 9.43 -8.58
N ALA A 27 -19.58 9.69 -8.76
CA ALA A 27 -18.55 8.65 -8.82
C ALA A 27 -18.52 7.79 -7.55
N HIS A 28 -18.60 8.43 -6.39
CA HIS A 28 -18.68 7.77 -5.09
C HIS A 28 -19.92 6.88 -4.95
N ARG A 29 -21.11 7.38 -5.33
CA ARG A 29 -22.35 6.59 -5.30
C ARG A 29 -22.29 5.41 -6.25
N LEU A 30 -21.79 5.62 -7.47
CA LEU A 30 -21.64 4.58 -8.47
C LEU A 30 -20.78 3.43 -7.96
N VAL A 31 -19.57 3.73 -7.45
CA VAL A 31 -18.67 2.69 -6.93
C VAL A 31 -19.26 2.01 -5.69
N ARG A 32 -19.94 2.73 -4.80
CA ARG A 32 -20.65 2.11 -3.66
C ARG A 32 -21.76 1.16 -4.09
N ALA A 33 -22.54 1.51 -5.10
CA ALA A 33 -23.60 0.66 -5.63
C ALA A 33 -23.05 -0.60 -6.33
N LEU A 34 -21.85 -0.51 -6.93
CA LEU A 34 -21.14 -1.68 -7.45
C LEU A 34 -20.64 -2.57 -6.31
N LEU A 35 -20.07 -1.97 -5.27
CA LEU A 35 -19.58 -2.70 -4.11
C LEU A 35 -20.67 -3.52 -3.43
N SER A 36 -21.89 -2.97 -3.27
CA SER A 36 -23.01 -3.71 -2.67
C SER A 36 -23.43 -4.95 -3.47
N ARG A 37 -23.14 -5.00 -4.78
CA ARG A 37 -23.41 -6.17 -5.64
C ARG A 37 -22.29 -7.20 -5.60
N LEU A 38 -21.04 -6.74 -5.47
CA LEU A 38 -19.85 -7.60 -5.44
C LEU A 38 -19.58 -8.21 -4.05
N GLY A 39 -20.19 -7.66 -3.00
CA GLY A 39 -20.12 -8.14 -1.64
C GLY A 39 -18.79 -7.82 -0.94
N ALA A 40 -18.58 -8.42 0.23
CA ALA A 40 -17.45 -8.13 1.13
C ALA A 40 -16.07 -8.50 0.57
N ARG A 41 -15.98 -9.07 -0.65
CA ARG A 41 -14.73 -9.40 -1.34
C ARG A 41 -14.00 -8.17 -1.86
N TYR A 42 -14.64 -7.02 -1.90
CA TYR A 42 -14.05 -5.75 -2.35
C TYR A 42 -14.25 -4.66 -1.28
N ARG A 43 -13.40 -3.64 -1.31
CA ARG A 43 -13.52 -2.43 -0.50
C ARG A 43 -13.24 -1.19 -1.33
N ILE A 44 -13.72 -0.06 -0.84
CA ILE A 44 -13.47 1.25 -1.43
C ILE A 44 -12.29 1.92 -0.74
N GLN A 45 -11.36 2.44 -1.53
CA GLN A 45 -10.31 3.35 -1.11
C GLN A 45 -10.52 4.71 -1.78
N THR A 46 -10.56 5.78 -0.99
CA THR A 46 -10.74 7.14 -1.51
C THR A 46 -9.40 7.84 -1.62
N GLY A 47 -9.23 8.67 -2.65
CA GLY A 47 -8.02 9.46 -2.86
C GLY A 47 -8.34 10.83 -3.45
N LYS A 48 -7.28 11.62 -3.71
CA LYS A 48 -7.41 12.97 -4.28
C LYS A 48 -8.02 12.93 -5.68
N ARG A 49 -9.34 13.20 -5.75
CA ARG A 49 -10.16 13.19 -6.97
C ARG A 49 -10.24 11.82 -7.66
N VAL A 50 -10.21 10.75 -6.87
CA VAL A 50 -10.35 9.36 -7.32
C VAL A 50 -11.10 8.52 -6.27
N VAL A 51 -11.88 7.55 -6.73
CA VAL A 51 -12.44 6.46 -5.90
C VAL A 51 -11.98 5.15 -6.51
N GLU A 52 -11.31 4.32 -5.71
CA GLU A 52 -10.79 3.03 -6.13
C GLU A 52 -11.55 1.89 -5.45
N MET A 53 -11.89 0.86 -6.22
CA MET A 53 -12.43 -0.40 -5.75
C MET A 53 -11.34 -1.46 -5.88
N LYS A 54 -11.05 -2.17 -4.79
CA LYS A 54 -9.98 -3.18 -4.72
C LYS A 54 -10.40 -4.36 -3.85
N PRO A 55 -9.83 -5.55 -4.03
CA PRO A 55 -10.08 -6.70 -3.16
C PRO A 55 -9.95 -6.34 -1.68
N ALA A 56 -10.94 -6.75 -0.91
CA ALA A 56 -10.91 -6.72 0.53
C ALA A 56 -9.94 -7.80 1.02
N GLY A 57 -9.30 -7.56 2.18
CA GLY A 57 -8.37 -8.54 2.76
C GLY A 57 -7.09 -8.75 1.96
N ARG A 58 -6.70 -7.84 1.06
CA ARG A 58 -5.33 -7.75 0.51
C ARG A 58 -4.75 -6.41 0.93
N ASP A 59 -3.94 -6.44 1.99
CA ASP A 59 -3.11 -5.31 2.41
C ASP A 59 -1.63 -5.69 2.34
N LYS A 60 -0.76 -4.70 2.53
CA LYS A 60 0.70 -4.91 2.46
C LYS A 60 1.17 -5.88 3.55
N GLY A 61 0.46 -6.01 4.67
CA GLY A 61 0.76 -6.99 5.70
C GLY A 61 0.51 -8.43 5.23
N ILE A 62 -0.57 -8.68 4.51
CA ILE A 62 -0.85 -10.00 3.91
C ILE A 62 0.17 -10.34 2.83
N ALA A 63 0.53 -9.37 1.99
CA ALA A 63 1.59 -9.57 0.99
C ALA A 63 2.94 -9.94 1.63
N VAL A 64 3.30 -9.33 2.77
CA VAL A 64 4.49 -9.72 3.53
C VAL A 64 4.40 -11.18 3.98
N LEU A 65 3.27 -11.62 4.55
CA LEU A 65 3.11 -13.02 4.97
C LEU A 65 3.24 -13.99 3.79
N GLU A 66 2.59 -13.70 2.66
CA GLU A 66 2.66 -14.50 1.44
C GLU A 66 4.12 -14.67 0.98
N PHE A 67 4.88 -13.57 0.86
CA PHE A 67 6.29 -13.64 0.51
C PHE A 67 7.10 -14.47 1.52
N MET A 68 6.87 -14.30 2.82
CA MET A 68 7.60 -15.04 3.86
C MET A 68 7.35 -16.56 3.84
N HIS A 69 6.29 -17.03 3.17
CA HIS A 69 6.06 -18.46 2.94
C HIS A 69 6.77 -19.01 1.69
N GLU A 70 7.27 -18.15 0.81
CA GLU A 70 7.89 -18.50 -0.47
C GLU A 70 9.42 -18.37 -0.43
N ARG A 71 10.13 -19.21 -1.20
CA ARG A 71 11.56 -19.01 -1.44
C ARG A 71 11.76 -17.80 -2.38
N PRO A 72 12.81 -16.98 -2.19
CA PRO A 72 13.92 -17.13 -1.26
C PRO A 72 13.70 -16.50 0.13
N PHE A 73 12.51 -15.95 0.41
CA PHE A 73 12.24 -15.21 1.65
C PHE A 73 11.98 -16.11 2.86
N ARG A 74 11.48 -17.33 2.64
CA ARG A 74 11.18 -18.30 3.70
C ARG A 74 12.38 -18.53 4.62
N GLY A 75 12.15 -18.35 5.92
CA GLY A 75 13.15 -18.49 6.97
C GLY A 75 14.05 -17.26 7.18
N ARG A 76 13.89 -16.18 6.40
CA ARG A 76 14.63 -14.92 6.60
C ARG A 76 13.91 -14.01 7.61
N THR A 77 14.61 -12.98 8.06
CA THR A 77 14.01 -11.91 8.85
C THR A 77 13.53 -10.79 7.91
N PRO A 78 12.24 -10.41 7.91
CA PRO A 78 11.74 -9.38 7.01
C PRO A 78 12.21 -7.98 7.43
N ILE A 79 12.59 -7.18 6.44
CA ILE A 79 12.82 -5.74 6.57
C ILE A 79 11.85 -5.04 5.62
N PHE A 80 11.03 -4.12 6.15
CA PHE A 80 10.01 -3.42 5.37
C PHE A 80 10.07 -1.91 5.61
N LEU A 81 10.21 -1.15 4.52
CA LEU A 81 10.31 0.31 4.52
C LEU A 81 9.07 0.89 3.82
N GLY A 82 8.43 1.91 4.41
CA GLY A 82 7.24 2.54 3.83
C GLY A 82 7.00 3.96 4.33
N ASP A 83 6.24 4.77 3.59
CA ASP A 83 6.06 6.20 3.82
C ASP A 83 4.60 6.63 4.02
N ASP A 84 3.63 5.76 3.71
CA ASP A 84 2.21 6.11 3.73
C ASP A 84 1.40 5.27 4.75
N ILE A 85 0.14 5.64 4.99
CA ILE A 85 -0.74 4.98 5.96
C ILE A 85 -1.02 3.51 5.59
N THR A 86 -0.95 3.16 4.31
CA THR A 86 -1.13 1.78 3.84
C THR A 86 0.03 0.87 4.26
N ASP A 87 1.20 1.43 4.56
CA ASP A 87 2.39 0.68 5.01
C ASP A 87 2.29 0.23 6.46
N GLU A 88 1.41 0.83 7.26
CA GLU A 88 1.19 0.47 8.67
C GLU A 88 0.72 -1.00 8.83
N TYR A 89 -0.01 -1.53 7.85
CA TYR A 89 -0.36 -2.95 7.80
C TYR A 89 0.91 -3.82 7.62
N GLY A 90 1.82 -3.40 6.74
CA GLY A 90 3.12 -4.05 6.55
C GLY A 90 3.98 -4.01 7.82
N PHE A 91 4.07 -2.83 8.46
CA PHE A 91 4.82 -2.68 9.72
C PHE A 91 4.28 -3.56 10.83
N THR A 92 2.95 -3.62 10.99
CA THR A 92 2.31 -4.48 12.01
C THR A 92 2.67 -5.95 11.80
N THR A 93 2.56 -6.45 10.56
CA THR A 93 2.97 -7.82 10.24
C THR A 93 4.44 -8.06 10.51
N VAL A 94 5.33 -7.21 10.01
CA VAL A 94 6.78 -7.35 10.21
C VAL A 94 7.15 -7.34 11.69
N ASN A 95 6.50 -6.50 12.49
CA ASN A 95 6.71 -6.46 13.94
C ASN A 95 6.31 -7.77 14.63
N ARG A 96 5.19 -8.39 14.22
CA ARG A 96 4.74 -9.71 14.71
C ARG A 96 5.69 -10.83 14.32
N LEU A 97 6.33 -10.71 13.14
CA LEU A 97 7.36 -11.62 12.67
C LEU A 97 8.75 -11.31 13.25
N HIS A 98 8.84 -10.45 14.27
CA HIS A 98 10.08 -10.01 14.91
C HIS A 98 11.11 -9.37 13.96
N GLY A 99 10.67 -8.86 12.79
CA GLY A 99 11.52 -8.19 11.83
C GLY A 99 11.70 -6.69 12.06
N HIS A 100 12.20 -6.00 11.03
CA HIS A 100 12.53 -4.58 11.06
C HIS A 100 11.57 -3.76 10.19
N SER A 101 10.68 -3.02 10.83
CA SER A 101 9.79 -2.06 10.18
C SER A 101 10.36 -0.65 10.26
N VAL A 102 10.40 0.06 9.13
CA VAL A 102 11.01 1.40 9.03
C VAL A 102 10.05 2.38 8.38
N LYS A 103 9.66 3.42 9.11
CA LYS A 103 8.91 4.55 8.56
C LYS A 103 9.84 5.51 7.82
N VAL A 104 9.45 5.93 6.64
CA VAL A 104 10.12 7.01 5.90
C VAL A 104 9.31 8.30 6.06
N GLY A 105 9.99 9.38 6.44
CA GLY A 105 9.33 10.68 6.63
C GLY A 105 8.72 10.87 8.01
N ARG A 106 7.84 11.87 8.12
CA ARG A 106 7.18 12.29 9.37
C ARG A 106 5.89 11.48 9.61
N GLY A 107 5.21 11.77 10.72
CA GLY A 107 3.90 11.19 11.06
C GLY A 107 3.98 10.04 12.06
N ARG A 108 2.85 9.80 12.73
CA ARG A 108 2.67 8.67 13.66
C ARG A 108 2.77 7.36 12.90
N THR A 109 3.35 6.34 13.54
CA THR A 109 3.60 5.03 12.92
C THR A 109 3.78 3.97 14.00
N VAL A 110 3.48 2.71 13.68
CA VAL A 110 3.84 1.54 14.47
C VAL A 110 5.21 0.96 14.08
N ALA A 111 5.87 1.53 13.05
CA ALA A 111 7.22 1.13 12.69
C ALA A 111 8.19 1.33 13.87
N ARG A 112 9.11 0.36 14.06
CA ARG A 112 10.10 0.40 15.14
C ARG A 112 11.26 1.36 14.86
N TRP A 113 11.54 1.61 13.59
CA TRP A 113 12.62 2.48 13.14
C TRP A 113 12.10 3.59 12.23
N ARG A 114 12.91 4.63 12.01
CA ARG A 114 12.56 5.74 11.12
C ARG A 114 13.76 6.24 10.34
N LEU A 115 13.53 6.51 9.06
CA LEU A 115 14.42 7.28 8.20
C LEU A 115 13.75 8.60 7.82
N ARG A 116 14.53 9.67 7.78
CA ARG A 116 14.00 11.04 7.60
C ARG A 116 13.30 11.27 6.27
N ASP A 117 13.80 10.66 5.20
CA ASP A 117 13.35 10.87 3.82
C ASP A 117 13.90 9.79 2.89
N VAL A 118 13.51 9.87 1.61
CA VAL A 118 13.94 8.94 0.55
C VAL A 118 15.46 8.98 0.32
N ARG A 119 16.12 10.12 0.54
CA ARG A 119 17.59 10.21 0.38
C ARG A 119 18.30 9.37 1.45
N ALA A 120 17.81 9.41 2.69
CA ALA A 120 18.32 8.57 3.77
C ALA A 120 18.12 7.07 3.50
N VAL A 121 17.00 6.67 2.91
CA VAL A 121 16.76 5.28 2.47
C VAL A 121 17.82 4.83 1.47
N ARG A 122 18.07 5.63 0.44
CA ARG A 122 19.06 5.29 -0.59
C ARG A 122 20.48 5.18 -0.01
N ALA A 123 20.86 6.11 0.87
CA ALA A 123 22.15 6.05 1.54
C ALA A 123 22.30 4.79 2.41
N TRP A 124 21.26 4.43 3.17
CA TRP A 124 21.24 3.23 4.00
C TRP A 124 21.37 1.94 3.17
N LEU A 125 20.63 1.83 2.07
CA LEU A 125 20.74 0.68 1.15
C LEU A 125 22.14 0.58 0.53
N ALA A 126 22.71 1.70 0.09
CA ALA A 126 24.05 1.72 -0.51
C ALA A 126 25.12 1.22 0.49
N GLN A 127 25.04 1.61 1.76
CA GLN A 127 25.96 1.12 2.79
C GLN A 127 25.82 -0.39 3.05
N GLY A 128 24.61 -0.92 2.99
CA GLY A 128 24.35 -2.35 3.18
C GLY A 128 24.88 -3.21 2.02
N MET A 129 24.86 -2.69 0.79
CA MET A 129 25.36 -3.40 -0.40
C MET A 129 26.88 -3.54 -0.44
N VAL A 130 27.63 -2.69 0.28
CA VAL A 130 29.09 -2.72 0.32
C VAL A 130 29.64 -3.88 1.15
N LYS A 131 28.80 -4.62 1.91
CA LYS A 131 29.24 -5.69 2.81
C LYS A 131 29.03 -7.14 2.31
N THR A 132 28.62 -7.36 1.06
CA THR A 132 28.33 -8.72 0.54
C THR A 132 29.36 -9.25 -0.47
N ALA A 133 30.58 -8.73 -0.42
CA ALA A 133 31.73 -9.27 -1.16
C ALA A 133 32.77 -9.83 -0.18
N GLN A 134 32.45 -10.95 0.47
CA GLN A 134 33.40 -11.90 1.06
C GLN A 134 32.84 -13.31 0.89
#